data_AF-A0AAV3GUQ0-F1
#
_entry.id   AF-A0AAV3GUQ0-F1
#
_cell.length_a   1.000
_cell.length_b   1.000
_cell.length_c   1.000
_cell.angle_alpha   90.00
_cell.angle_beta   90.00
_cell.angle_gamma   90.00
#
_symmetry.space_group_name_H-M   'P 1'
#
loop_
_entity.id
_entity.type
_entity.pdbx_description
1 polymer ?
#
loop_
_entity_poly.entity_id
_entity_poly.type
_entity_poly.pdbx_seq_one_letter_code
_entity_poly.pdbx_strand_id
1 'polypeptide(L)'
;DPTRAGAANPTLTDGTNYAHIDQFGEIENANLHVAGWHIANYKYEYIFIMDYNTGKELARVRADGIYRSDVNQAYNTSGNVGYHVSFNMRNFPNKKVYVMMRATNDPEGN
;
A
#
# COMPACT_ATOMS: atom_id res chain seq x y z
N ASP A 1 21.15 -7.03 -9.55
CA ASP A 1 20.55 -5.69 -9.59
C ASP A 1 19.05 -5.85 -9.81
N PRO A 2 18.20 -5.95 -8.77
CA PRO A 2 16.78 -6.11 -8.98
C PRO A 2 16.16 -4.73 -9.27
N THR A 3 16.12 -4.39 -10.54
CA THR A 3 15.39 -3.23 -11.07
C THR A 3 13.88 -3.39 -10.91
N ARG A 4 13.29 -2.38 -10.26
CA ARG A 4 11.94 -1.81 -10.43
C ARG A 4 10.74 -2.76 -10.23
N ALA A 5 10.25 -2.83 -9.00
CA ALA A 5 8.82 -2.95 -8.78
C ALA A 5 8.23 -1.56 -8.50
N GLY A 6 7.18 -1.18 -9.23
CA GLY A 6 6.33 -0.01 -8.95
C GLY A 6 6.31 1.12 -9.99
N ALA A 7 7.41 1.37 -10.71
CA ALA A 7 7.48 2.45 -11.72
C ALA A 7 6.61 2.24 -12.99
N ALA A 8 5.91 1.10 -13.10
CA ALA A 8 5.02 0.77 -14.22
C ALA A 8 3.54 0.66 -13.80
N ASN A 9 3.22 0.87 -12.53
CA ASN A 9 1.85 0.82 -12.07
C ASN A 9 1.14 2.13 -12.46
N PRO A 10 -0.02 2.09 -13.12
CA PRO A 10 -0.80 3.30 -13.31
C PRO A 10 -1.31 3.79 -11.96
N THR A 11 -1.44 5.11 -11.80
CA THR A 11 -2.24 5.67 -10.71
C THR A 11 -3.67 5.13 -10.81
N LEU A 12 -4.16 4.57 -9.72
CA LEU A 12 -5.54 4.12 -9.58
C LEU A 12 -6.39 5.26 -9.04
N THR A 13 -7.61 5.40 -9.53
CA THR A 13 -8.58 6.39 -9.04
C THR A 13 -10.00 5.87 -9.17
N ASP A 14 -10.83 6.22 -8.19
CA ASP A 14 -12.29 6.03 -8.23
C ASP A 14 -13.04 7.34 -8.56
N GLY A 15 -12.31 8.39 -8.95
CA GLY A 15 -12.81 9.74 -9.19
C GLY A 15 -12.74 10.67 -7.98
N THR A 16 -12.52 10.14 -6.77
CA THR A 16 -12.39 10.93 -5.53
C THR A 16 -11.06 10.68 -4.82
N ASN A 17 -10.58 9.45 -4.84
CA ASN A 17 -9.32 9.03 -4.25
C ASN A 17 -8.31 8.74 -5.36
N TYR A 18 -7.02 8.93 -5.05
CA TYR A 18 -5.91 8.60 -5.94
C TYR A 18 -4.90 7.74 -5.19
N ALA A 19 -4.45 6.65 -5.80
CA ALA A 19 -3.47 5.77 -5.19
C ALA A 19 -2.44 5.30 -6.21
N HIS A 20 -1.23 5.01 -5.73
CA HIS A 20 -0.16 4.45 -6.54
C HIS A 20 0.76 3.59 -5.68
N ILE A 21 1.25 2.51 -6.29
CA ILE A 21 2.22 1.60 -5.67
C ILE A 21 3.59 1.89 -6.27
N ASP A 22 4.45 2.54 -5.49
CA ASP A 22 5.83 2.89 -5.84
C ASP A 22 6.77 1.69 -5.75
N GLN A 23 6.47 0.73 -4.86
CA GLN A 23 7.25 -0.48 -4.66
C GLN A 23 6.38 -1.65 -4.21
N PHE A 24 6.54 -2.80 -4.86
CA PHE A 24 5.93 -4.05 -4.45
C PHE A 24 6.82 -5.25 -4.78
N GLY A 25 7.55 -5.76 -3.80
CA GLY A 25 8.43 -6.89 -4.03
C GLY A 25 9.16 -7.37 -2.78
N GLU A 26 9.65 -8.60 -2.86
CA GLU A 26 10.55 -9.14 -1.83
C GLU A 26 11.91 -8.44 -1.95
N ILE A 27 12.42 -7.91 -0.83
CA ILE A 27 13.75 -7.30 -0.80
C ILE A 27 14.76 -8.31 -0.26
N GLU A 28 14.55 -8.81 0.97
CA GLU A 28 15.43 -9.79 1.61
C GLU A 28 14.66 -10.64 2.62
N ASN A 29 15.11 -11.89 2.84
CA ASN A 29 14.63 -12.76 3.92
C ASN A 29 13.10 -12.91 3.97
N ALA A 30 12.41 -13.06 2.84
CA ALA A 30 10.95 -13.17 2.78
C ALA A 30 10.21 -11.93 3.31
N ASN A 31 10.86 -10.75 3.35
CA ASN A 31 10.18 -9.49 3.64
C ASN A 31 9.69 -8.86 2.33
N LEU A 32 8.37 -8.86 2.18
CA LEU A 32 7.66 -8.16 1.12
C LEU A 32 7.54 -6.69 1.52
N HIS A 33 8.20 -5.81 0.79
CA HIS A 33 8.04 -4.38 0.95
C HIS A 33 6.95 -3.86 0.03
N VAL A 34 6.09 -3.04 0.62
CA VAL A 34 5.02 -2.35 -0.08
C VAL A 34 5.15 -0.86 0.25
N ALA A 35 5.41 -0.07 -0.77
CA ALA A 35 5.49 1.39 -0.65
C ALA A 35 4.66 2.05 -1.74
N GLY A 36 4.18 3.24 -1.44
CA GLY A 36 3.36 4.02 -2.37
C GLY A 36 2.75 5.22 -1.70
N TRP A 37 1.67 5.70 -2.30
CA TRP A 37 0.87 6.78 -1.75
C TRP A 37 -0.62 6.56 -2.02
N HIS A 38 -1.45 7.09 -1.13
CA HIS A 38 -2.91 7.08 -1.19
C HIS A 38 -3.42 8.44 -0.70
N ILE A 39 -4.08 9.17 -1.58
CA ILE A 39 -4.77 10.40 -1.27
C ILE A 39 -6.22 10.05 -0.97
N ALA A 40 -6.56 10.07 0.32
CA ALA A 40 -7.89 9.82 0.81
C ALA A 40 -8.15 10.67 2.07
N ASN A 41 -9.40 11.10 2.27
CA ASN A 41 -9.79 11.98 3.38
C ASN A 41 -10.22 11.19 4.62
N TYR A 42 -9.36 10.30 5.11
CA TYR A 42 -9.63 9.49 6.31
C TYR A 42 -8.45 9.49 7.29
N LYS A 43 -8.74 9.17 8.55
CA LYS A 43 -7.77 9.24 9.66
C LYS A 43 -6.73 8.11 9.66
N TYR A 44 -7.09 6.94 9.17
CA TYR A 44 -6.24 5.76 9.22
C TYR A 44 -6.08 5.17 7.83
N GLU A 45 -4.86 4.71 7.52
CA GLU A 45 -4.53 3.99 6.31
C GLU A 45 -4.09 2.58 6.67
N TYR A 46 -4.64 1.59 5.96
CA TYR A 46 -4.35 0.19 6.13
C TYR A 46 -3.91 -0.44 4.82
N ILE A 47 -2.82 -1.20 4.89
CA ILE A 47 -2.31 -1.98 3.78
C ILE A 47 -2.56 -3.45 4.08
N PHE A 48 -3.15 -4.14 3.11
CA PHE A 48 -3.58 -5.53 3.22
C PHE A 48 -2.82 -6.37 2.19
N ILE A 49 -2.45 -7.58 2.61
CA ILE A 49 -2.05 -8.65 1.71
C ILE A 49 -3.27 -9.57 1.54
N MET A 50 -3.71 -9.70 0.29
CA MET A 50 -4.86 -10.50 -0.07
C MET A 50 -4.42 -11.74 -0.85
N ASP A 51 -5.04 -12.88 -0.59
CA ASP A 51 -4.88 -14.08 -1.41
C ASP A 51 -5.55 -13.86 -2.76
N TYR A 52 -4.78 -13.94 -3.85
CA TYR A 52 -5.26 -13.69 -5.20
C TYR A 52 -6.37 -14.67 -5.64
N ASN A 53 -6.30 -15.92 -5.18
CA ASN A 53 -7.23 -16.96 -5.62
C ASN A 53 -8.55 -16.93 -4.85
N THR A 54 -8.50 -16.54 -3.57
CA THR A 54 -9.67 -16.60 -2.68
C THR A 54 -10.24 -15.25 -2.29
N GLY A 55 -9.52 -14.16 -2.54
CA GLY A 55 -9.89 -12.81 -2.10
C GLY A 55 -9.88 -12.62 -0.58
N LYS A 56 -9.28 -13.56 0.17
CA LYS A 56 -9.21 -13.50 1.63
C LYS A 56 -8.02 -12.67 2.09
N GLU A 57 -8.21 -11.90 3.14
CA GLU A 57 -7.13 -11.21 3.84
C GLU A 57 -6.16 -12.23 4.48
N LEU A 58 -4.87 -12.03 4.25
CA LEU A 58 -3.78 -12.85 4.80
C LEU A 58 -2.98 -12.09 5.87
N ALA A 59 -2.83 -10.78 5.69
CA ALA A 59 -2.15 -9.92 6.63
C ALA A 59 -2.61 -8.46 6.45
N ARG A 60 -2.50 -7.68 7.52
CA ARG A 60 -2.84 -6.26 7.55
C ARG A 60 -1.88 -5.50 8.44
N VAL A 61 -1.49 -4.30 8.00
CA VAL A 61 -0.67 -3.36 8.76
C VAL A 61 -1.30 -1.98 8.63
N ARG A 62 -1.36 -1.26 9.76
CA ARG A 62 -1.68 0.17 9.76
C ARG A 62 -0.45 0.95 9.31
N ALA A 63 -0.58 1.79 8.31
CA ALA A 63 0.48 2.69 7.89
C ALA A 63 0.51 3.94 8.81
N ASP A 64 1.70 4.32 9.26
CA ASP A 64 1.89 5.54 10.08
C ASP A 64 1.78 6.83 9.25
N GLY A 65 1.79 6.70 7.92
CA GLY A 65 1.74 7.81 6.97
C GLY A 65 3.12 8.46 6.79
N ILE A 66 3.48 8.75 5.54
CA ILE A 66 4.74 9.38 5.17
C ILE A 66 4.45 10.66 4.41
N TYR A 67 5.12 11.74 4.78
CA TYR A 67 5.01 13.01 4.07
C TYR A 67 5.61 12.89 2.66
N ARG A 68 4.81 13.21 1.63
CA ARG A 68 5.22 13.16 0.22
C ARG A 68 4.96 14.49 -0.45
N SER A 69 5.99 15.36 -0.44
CA SER A 69 5.91 16.71 -1.00
C SER A 69 5.60 16.72 -2.50
N ASP A 70 6.16 15.76 -3.23
CA ASP A 70 5.95 15.53 -4.66
C ASP A 70 4.48 15.23 -4.98
N VAL A 71 3.87 14.31 -4.24
CA VAL A 71 2.46 13.93 -4.41
C VAL A 71 1.54 15.06 -3.98
N ASN A 72 1.83 15.69 -2.84
CA ASN A 72 1.09 16.84 -2.32
C ASN A 72 1.05 17.99 -3.34
N GLN A 73 2.18 18.28 -3.99
CA GLN A 73 2.27 19.30 -5.03
C GLN A 73 1.51 18.89 -6.30
N ALA A 74 1.65 17.65 -6.77
CA ALA A 74 1.02 17.18 -8.01
C ALA A 74 -0.51 17.13 -7.94
N TYR A 75 -1.06 16.80 -6.77
CA TYR A 75 -2.51 16.64 -6.56
C TYR A 75 -3.14 17.76 -5.73
N ASN A 76 -2.39 18.84 -5.45
CA ASN A 76 -2.84 19.97 -4.63
C ASN A 76 -3.47 19.52 -3.30
N THR A 77 -2.82 18.55 -2.65
CA THR A 77 -3.22 17.99 -1.35
C THR A 77 -2.14 18.24 -0.30
N SER A 78 -2.42 17.88 0.95
CA SER A 78 -1.48 18.08 2.05
C SER A 78 -1.54 16.93 3.05
N GLY A 79 -0.41 16.68 3.72
CA GLY A 79 -0.30 15.71 4.79
C GLY A 79 0.51 14.46 4.42
N ASN A 80 0.32 13.42 5.23
CA ASN A 80 1.05 12.17 5.14
C ASN A 80 0.30 11.18 4.25
N VAL A 81 0.43 11.37 2.94
CA VAL A 81 -0.26 10.55 1.92
C VAL A 81 0.55 9.32 1.50
N GLY A 82 1.82 9.21 1.88
CA GLY A 82 2.67 8.07 1.58
C GLY A 82 2.53 6.94 2.58
N TYR A 83 2.95 5.74 2.21
CA TYR A 83 3.12 4.62 3.11
C TYR A 83 4.34 3.78 2.70
N HIS A 84 4.95 3.13 3.70
CA HIS A 84 5.99 2.14 3.50
C HIS A 84 5.86 1.11 4.60
N VAL A 85 5.45 -0.10 4.23
CA VAL A 85 5.22 -1.20 5.16
C VAL A 85 5.90 -2.47 4.67
N SER A 86 6.12 -3.40 5.58
CA SER A 86 6.71 -4.69 5.29
C SER A 86 5.86 -5.82 5.84
N PHE A 87 5.78 -6.92 5.09
CA PHE A 87 5.10 -8.15 5.49
C PHE A 87 6.07 -9.32 5.43
N ASN A 88 6.01 -10.21 6.41
CA ASN A 88 6.77 -11.45 6.37
C ASN A 88 5.99 -12.50 5.54
N MET A 89 6.48 -12.81 4.35
CA MET A 89 5.86 -13.77 3.42
C MET A 89 5.84 -15.20 3.98
N ARG A 90 6.65 -15.51 5.00
CA ARG A 90 6.58 -16.80 5.70
C ARG A 90 5.25 -17.01 6.43
N ASN A 91 4.50 -15.95 6.70
CA ASN A 91 3.16 -16.04 7.29
C ASN A 91 2.12 -16.57 6.29
N PHE A 92 2.40 -16.51 4.99
CA PHE A 92 1.51 -16.96 3.92
C PHE A 92 2.31 -17.69 2.81
N PRO A 93 2.93 -18.83 3.14
CA PRO A 93 3.80 -19.55 2.22
C PRO A 93 3.00 -20.07 1.01
N ASN A 94 3.62 -20.05 -0.17
CA ASN A 94 3.06 -20.55 -1.43
C ASN A 94 1.75 -19.85 -1.86
N LYS A 95 1.46 -18.66 -1.35
CA LYS A 95 0.30 -17.85 -1.77
C LYS A 95 0.68 -16.89 -2.88
N LYS A 96 -0.15 -16.84 -3.92
CA LYS A 96 -0.16 -15.71 -4.86
C LYS A 96 -0.93 -14.58 -4.19
N VAL A 97 -0.34 -13.39 -4.12
CA VAL A 97 -0.90 -12.28 -3.37
C VAL A 97 -1.02 -11.01 -4.20
N TYR A 98 -1.94 -10.14 -3.79
CA TYR A 98 -2.02 -8.75 -4.25
C TYR A 98 -2.21 -7.82 -3.05
N VAL A 99 -1.95 -6.53 -3.26
CA VAL A 99 -2.10 -5.50 -2.23
C VAL A 99 -3.45 -4.84 -2.38
N MET A 100 -4.12 -4.64 -1.26
CA MET A 100 -5.26 -3.73 -1.15
C MET A 100 -4.92 -2.63 -0.15
N MET A 101 -5.44 -1.44 -0.40
CA MET A 101 -5.23 -0.25 0.41
C MET A 101 -6.61 0.24 0.86
N ARG A 102 -6.75 0.62 2.13
CA ARG A 102 -8.01 1.16 2.66
C ARG A 102 -7.74 2.30 3.60
N ALA A 103 -8.32 3.44 3.26
CA ALA A 103 -8.43 4.58 4.14
C ALA A 103 -9.77 4.51 4.88
N THR A 104 -9.77 4.64 6.21
CA THR A 104 -10.99 4.63 7.04
C THR A 104 -10.86 5.50 8.28
N ASN A 105 -11.99 5.90 8.85
CA ASN A 105 -12.04 6.58 10.15
C ASN A 105 -12.16 5.59 11.32
N ASP A 106 -12.34 4.30 11.03
CA ASP A 106 -12.34 3.24 12.04
C ASP A 106 -10.91 2.91 12.50
N PRO A 107 -10.58 3.04 13.80
CA PRO A 107 -9.27 2.65 14.33
C PRO A 107 -8.95 1.16 14.17
N GLU A 108 -9.91 0.30 13.85
CA GLU A 108 -9.69 -1.12 13.57
C GLU A 108 -9.60 -1.46 12.08
N GLY A 109 -9.78 -0.48 11.18
CA GLY A 109 -9.61 -0.69 9.74
C GLY A 109 -10.82 -1.32 9.02
N ASN A 110 -11.99 -1.37 9.67
CA ASN A 110 -13.21 -1.97 9.09
C ASN A 110 -13.93 -1.02 8.12
#